data_AF-A0A2N1P9N2-F1
#
_entry.id   AF-A0A2N1P9N2-F1
#
_cell.length_a   1.000
_cell.length_b   1.000
_cell.length_c   1.000
_cell.angle_alpha   90.00
_cell.angle_beta   90.00
_cell.angle_gamma   90.00
#
_symmetry.space_group_name_H-M   'P 1'
#
loop_
_entity.id
_entity.type
_entity.pdbx_description
1 polymer ?
#
loop_
_entity_poly.entity_id
_entity_poly.type
_entity_poly.pdbx_seq_one_letter_code
_entity_poly.pdbx_strand_id
1 'polypeptide(L)'
;MNLRGFYKDSIKALTLDIIQEYIREMGWTKLEEVIIDLREVYETVIYPRFECQLITDINLGEFEDRKILGKFIGKDRVVLVDKSISPPARDARFTFTLGHEFGHAALHPGGNRLFRCSSREIFSSNKEKTMEIQANLFAENLIMPDRLVYQKYYLCYQTGRPFRYTGPGEYFIYAYGIDRKIKIYSYTDLCRILAGDLVMRFSNISKESLGLKLHKLGLIANCTMEKYDMSFMRPQKGPFKTVA
;
A
#
# COMPACT_ATOMS: atom_id res chain seq x y z
N MET A 1 5.93 -10.99 26.69
CA MET A 1 5.32 -9.79 26.08
C MET A 1 5.92 -9.61 24.69
N ASN A 2 5.13 -9.72 23.61
CA ASN A 2 5.67 -9.84 22.25
C ASN A 2 6.00 -8.44 21.67
N LEU A 3 7.27 -8.04 21.71
CA LEU A 3 7.74 -6.72 21.24
C LEU A 3 7.26 -6.37 19.83
N ARG A 4 7.09 -7.36 18.94
CA ARG A 4 6.58 -7.15 17.58
C ARG A 4 5.12 -6.67 17.53
N GLY A 5 4.29 -7.04 18.51
CA GLY A 5 2.89 -6.59 18.58
C GLY A 5 2.82 -5.11 18.94
N PHE A 6 3.60 -4.69 19.94
CA PHE A 6 3.63 -3.32 20.44
C PHE A 6 3.99 -2.28 19.35
N TYR A 7 5.01 -2.56 18.52
CA TYR A 7 5.40 -1.66 17.42
C TYR A 7 4.35 -1.60 16.29
N LYS A 8 3.62 -2.70 16.04
CA LYS A 8 2.57 -2.71 15.03
C LYS A 8 1.40 -1.82 15.45
N ASP A 9 1.04 -1.89 16.72
CA ASP A 9 -0.05 -1.10 17.28
C ASP A 9 0.32 0.39 17.35
N SER A 10 1.57 0.72 17.69
CA SER A 10 2.05 2.11 17.68
C SER A 10 2.06 2.73 16.27
N ILE A 11 2.49 1.98 15.25
CA ILE A 11 2.47 2.46 13.86
C ILE A 11 1.04 2.67 13.38
N LYS A 12 0.14 1.71 13.67
CA LYS A 12 -1.28 1.86 13.36
C LYS A 12 -1.90 3.09 14.02
N ALA A 13 -1.61 3.30 15.30
CA ALA A 13 -2.08 4.47 16.05
C ALA A 13 -1.58 5.77 15.42
N LEU A 14 -0.29 5.85 15.06
CA LEU A 14 0.28 7.02 14.39
C LEU A 14 -0.38 7.29 13.04
N THR A 15 -0.53 6.27 12.19
CA THR A 15 -1.19 6.45 10.88
C THR A 15 -2.65 6.86 11.04
N LEU A 16 -3.37 6.31 12.04
CA LEU A 16 -4.74 6.68 12.33
C LEU A 16 -4.84 8.15 12.75
N ASP A 17 -3.93 8.60 13.61
CA ASP A 17 -3.87 9.99 14.06
C ASP A 17 -3.64 10.95 12.88
N ILE A 18 -2.69 10.64 11.98
CA ILE A 18 -2.45 11.39 10.73
C ILE A 18 -3.71 11.44 9.87
N ILE A 19 -4.41 10.32 9.70
CA ILE A 19 -5.63 10.26 8.88
C ILE A 19 -6.77 11.04 9.54
N GLN A 20 -6.91 11.00 10.85
CA GLN A 20 -7.94 11.76 11.57
C GLN A 20 -7.69 13.26 11.49
N GLU A 21 -6.44 13.68 11.60
CA GLU A 21 -6.01 15.04 11.36
C GLU A 21 -6.33 15.47 9.92
N TYR A 22 -5.93 14.69 8.92
CA TYR A 22 -6.26 14.96 7.51
C TYR A 22 -7.77 15.07 7.28
N ILE A 23 -8.58 14.13 7.81
CA ILE A 23 -10.04 14.16 7.69
C ILE A 23 -10.64 15.45 8.27
N ARG A 24 -10.12 15.89 9.42
CA ARG A 24 -10.57 17.12 10.09
C ARG A 24 -10.22 18.35 9.26
N GLU A 25 -8.98 18.45 8.79
CA GLU A 25 -8.52 19.60 7.99
C GLU A 25 -9.23 19.68 6.63
N MET A 26 -9.58 18.53 6.02
CA MET A 26 -10.38 18.48 4.79
C MET A 26 -11.88 18.73 5.02
N GLY A 27 -12.32 18.84 6.28
CA GLY A 27 -13.72 19.08 6.63
C GLY A 27 -14.66 17.92 6.33
N TRP A 28 -14.16 16.69 6.15
CA TRP A 28 -15.01 15.54 5.89
C TRP A 28 -15.74 15.12 7.16
N THR A 29 -17.07 14.99 7.03
CA THR A 29 -17.95 14.57 8.13
C THR A 29 -18.39 13.12 8.02
N LYS A 30 -18.25 12.52 6.84
CA LYS A 30 -18.67 11.16 6.52
C LYS A 30 -17.51 10.35 5.96
N LEU A 31 -17.25 9.20 6.56
CA LEU A 31 -16.11 8.34 6.17
C LEU A 31 -16.26 7.85 4.71
N GLU A 32 -17.49 7.72 4.20
CA GLU A 32 -17.77 7.24 2.85
C GLU A 32 -17.34 8.24 1.76
N GLU A 33 -17.20 9.52 2.11
CA GLU A 33 -16.76 10.59 1.22
C GLU A 33 -15.22 10.74 1.23
N VAL A 34 -14.55 10.18 2.25
CA VAL A 34 -13.09 10.27 2.39
C VAL A 34 -12.39 9.57 1.22
N ILE A 35 -11.45 10.31 0.62
CA ILE A 35 -10.50 9.86 -0.39
C ILE A 35 -9.10 10.23 0.11
N ILE A 36 -8.19 9.28 0.23
CA ILE A 36 -6.84 9.56 0.74
C ILE A 36 -5.92 9.90 -0.42
N ASP A 37 -5.70 11.19 -0.73
CA ASP A 37 -4.64 11.61 -1.64
C ASP A 37 -3.35 11.87 -0.85
N LEU A 38 -2.29 11.09 -1.10
CA LEU A 38 -1.04 11.26 -0.36
C LEU A 38 -0.34 12.60 -0.59
N ARG A 39 -0.60 13.30 -1.70
CA ARG A 39 -0.09 14.66 -1.90
C ARG A 39 -0.79 15.64 -0.98
N GLU A 40 -2.10 15.54 -0.85
CA GLU A 40 -2.84 16.39 0.08
C GLU A 40 -2.51 16.04 1.53
N VAL A 41 -2.47 14.75 1.88
CA VAL A 41 -1.99 14.29 3.20
C VAL A 41 -0.60 14.83 3.50
N TYR A 42 0.26 14.90 2.49
CA TYR A 42 1.59 15.48 2.65
C TYR A 42 1.54 16.96 3.02
N GLU A 43 0.88 17.77 2.20
CA GLU A 43 0.81 19.23 2.40
C GLU A 43 0.08 19.58 3.70
N THR A 44 -0.99 18.85 4.02
CA THR A 44 -1.86 19.16 5.16
C THR A 44 -1.32 18.66 6.49
N VAL A 45 -0.66 17.49 6.52
CA VAL A 45 -0.30 16.83 7.78
C VAL A 45 1.17 16.45 7.85
N ILE A 46 1.71 15.73 6.87
CA ILE A 46 3.07 15.18 6.97
C ILE A 46 4.11 16.30 7.01
N TYR A 47 4.03 17.27 6.09
CA TYR A 47 4.99 18.37 6.01
C TYR A 47 4.94 19.26 7.26
N PRO A 48 3.77 19.77 7.71
CA PRO A 48 3.71 20.59 8.94
C PRO A 48 4.19 19.85 10.19
N ARG A 49 3.97 18.53 10.27
CA ARG A 49 4.24 17.74 11.48
C ARG A 49 5.66 17.21 11.57
N PHE A 50 6.23 16.76 10.45
CA PHE A 50 7.54 16.13 10.41
C PHE A 50 8.62 17.00 9.77
N GLU A 51 8.22 18.13 9.17
CA GLU A 51 9.08 19.09 8.48
C GLU A 51 9.97 18.41 7.42
N CYS A 52 9.42 17.38 6.75
CA CYS A 52 10.16 16.67 5.72
C CYS A 52 9.83 17.22 4.33
N GLN A 53 10.85 17.69 3.61
CA GLN A 53 10.67 18.23 2.26
C GLN A 53 10.44 17.10 1.26
N LEU A 54 9.60 17.34 0.25
CA LEU A 54 9.36 16.42 -0.85
C LEU A 54 9.95 16.96 -2.16
N ILE A 55 10.85 16.20 -2.77
CA ILE A 55 11.39 16.45 -4.11
C ILE A 55 11.03 15.27 -5.01
N THR A 56 10.33 15.55 -6.10
CA THR A 56 9.92 14.54 -7.09
C THR A 56 10.61 14.80 -8.42
N ASP A 57 10.42 13.87 -9.37
CA ASP A 57 10.95 13.99 -10.74
C ASP A 57 12.48 14.05 -10.84
N ILE A 58 13.17 13.38 -9.92
CA ILE A 58 14.63 13.28 -9.95
C ILE A 58 15.08 11.91 -10.47
N ASN A 59 16.29 11.82 -11.00
CA ASN A 59 16.87 10.52 -11.33
C ASN A 59 17.66 9.99 -10.13
N LEU A 60 17.11 9.00 -9.43
CA LEU A 60 17.78 8.34 -8.32
C LEU A 60 18.81 7.29 -8.76
N GLY A 61 18.91 7.05 -10.07
CA GLY A 61 19.82 6.06 -10.64
C GLY A 61 19.38 4.63 -10.36
N GLU A 62 20.37 3.74 -10.36
CA GLU A 62 20.21 2.30 -10.16
C GLU A 62 21.28 1.81 -9.18
N PHE A 63 20.98 0.72 -8.48
CA PHE A 63 21.92 0.03 -7.61
C PHE A 63 21.73 -1.47 -7.81
N GLU A 64 22.81 -2.21 -8.07
CA GLU A 64 22.77 -3.65 -8.37
C GLU A 64 21.72 -4.02 -9.44
N ASP A 65 21.76 -3.30 -10.58
CA ASP A 65 20.86 -3.49 -11.74
C ASP A 65 19.36 -3.30 -11.41
N ARG A 66 19.06 -2.52 -10.37
CA ARG A 66 17.69 -2.21 -9.95
C ARG A 66 17.47 -0.72 -9.82
N LYS A 67 16.32 -0.30 -10.35
CA LYS A 67 15.86 1.07 -10.23
C LYS A 67 15.54 1.44 -8.79
N ILE A 68 16.12 2.54 -8.32
CA ILE A 68 15.75 3.16 -7.04
C ILE A 68 14.52 4.03 -7.29
N LEU A 69 13.46 3.78 -6.52
CA LEU A 69 12.17 4.47 -6.70
C LEU A 69 11.99 5.64 -5.72
N GLY A 70 12.53 5.49 -4.51
CA GLY A 70 12.42 6.46 -3.43
C GLY A 70 13.67 6.47 -2.56
N LYS A 71 13.90 7.60 -1.89
CA LYS A 71 14.98 7.75 -0.93
C LYS A 71 14.62 8.79 0.12
N PHE A 72 14.83 8.47 1.39
CA PHE A 72 14.77 9.44 2.48
C PHE A 72 16.18 9.80 2.97
N ILE A 73 16.47 11.09 2.99
CA ILE A 73 17.70 11.68 3.53
C ILE A 73 17.36 12.25 4.91
N GLY A 74 17.53 11.45 5.95
CA GLY A 74 17.19 11.82 7.33
C GLY A 74 17.88 13.08 7.85
N LYS A 75 19.17 13.30 7.51
CA LYS A 75 19.91 14.49 7.96
C LYS A 75 19.22 15.79 7.54
N ASP A 76 18.73 15.83 6.30
CA ASP A 76 18.13 17.02 5.70
C ASP A 76 16.60 16.94 5.70
N ARG A 77 16.03 15.85 6.24
CA ARG A 77 14.62 15.46 6.19
C ARG A 77 14.03 15.58 4.79
N VAL A 78 14.74 15.10 3.77
CA VAL A 78 14.27 15.17 2.39
C VAL A 78 13.79 13.80 1.91
N VAL A 79 12.55 13.75 1.45
CA VAL A 79 11.97 12.64 0.69
C VAL A 79 12.20 12.91 -0.80
N LEU A 80 12.79 11.93 -1.47
CA LEU A 80 13.11 11.96 -2.89
C LEU A 80 12.32 10.86 -3.61
N VAL A 81 11.67 11.19 -4.73
CA VAL A 81 10.95 10.23 -5.57
C VAL A 81 11.44 10.27 -7.02
N ASP A 82 11.73 9.09 -7.57
CA ASP A 82 12.30 8.97 -8.91
C ASP A 82 11.29 9.33 -10.02
N LYS A 83 11.78 9.98 -11.08
CA LYS A 83 11.01 10.38 -12.26
C LYS A 83 10.30 9.23 -12.99
N SER A 84 10.81 8.00 -12.91
CA SER A 84 10.20 6.83 -13.58
C SER A 84 8.84 6.43 -13.01
N ILE A 85 8.51 6.92 -11.82
CA ILE A 85 7.20 6.74 -11.18
C ILE A 85 6.54 8.07 -10.83
N SER A 86 7.21 9.21 -11.05
CA SER A 86 6.61 10.53 -10.86
C SER A 86 5.53 10.79 -11.92
N PRO A 87 4.41 11.48 -11.61
CA PRO A 87 3.33 11.73 -12.57
C PRO A 87 3.81 12.44 -13.84
N PRO A 88 3.19 12.16 -15.01
CA PRO A 88 1.72 12.15 -15.20
C PRO A 88 1.05 10.76 -15.21
N ALA A 89 1.80 9.66 -15.07
CA ALA A 89 1.21 8.33 -15.05
C ALA A 89 0.60 8.01 -13.67
N ARG A 90 -0.65 7.52 -13.65
CA ARG A 90 -1.32 6.93 -12.48
C ARG A 90 -0.63 5.61 -12.09
N ASP A 91 0.61 5.70 -11.64
CA ASP A 91 1.41 4.56 -11.26
C ASP A 91 1.19 4.25 -9.78
N ALA A 92 0.62 3.08 -9.47
CA ALA A 92 0.40 2.66 -8.09
C ALA A 92 1.69 2.57 -7.26
N ARG A 93 2.85 2.43 -7.92
CA ARG A 93 4.17 2.46 -7.28
C ARG A 93 4.48 3.83 -6.71
N PHE A 94 3.97 4.92 -7.30
CA PHE A 94 4.17 6.27 -6.78
C PHE A 94 3.57 6.40 -5.37
N THR A 95 2.28 6.09 -5.23
CA THR A 95 1.56 6.20 -3.95
C THR A 95 2.23 5.36 -2.87
N PHE A 96 2.56 4.11 -3.18
CA PHE A 96 3.20 3.25 -2.19
C PHE A 96 4.61 3.71 -1.82
N THR A 97 5.42 4.11 -2.80
CA THR A 97 6.78 4.64 -2.55
C THR A 97 6.71 5.89 -1.70
N LEU A 98 5.82 6.83 -2.03
CA LEU A 98 5.65 8.07 -1.27
C LEU A 98 5.24 7.79 0.18
N GLY A 99 4.23 6.95 0.39
CA GLY A 99 3.80 6.54 1.74
C GLY A 99 4.91 5.81 2.52
N HIS A 100 5.75 5.05 1.82
CA HIS A 100 6.90 4.36 2.43
C HIS A 100 7.95 5.37 2.91
N GLU A 101 8.35 6.31 2.08
CA GLU A 101 9.33 7.34 2.47
C GLU A 101 8.80 8.25 3.59
N PHE A 102 7.50 8.57 3.61
CA PHE A 102 6.88 9.23 4.75
C PHE A 102 6.97 8.40 6.04
N GLY A 103 6.88 7.07 5.93
CA GLY A 103 7.12 6.17 7.04
C GLY A 103 8.54 6.28 7.58
N HIS A 104 9.54 6.42 6.71
CA HIS A 104 10.91 6.71 7.14
C HIS A 104 11.03 8.08 7.84
N ALA A 105 10.43 9.12 7.29
CA ALA A 105 10.43 10.45 7.90
C ALA A 105 9.80 10.45 9.30
N ALA A 106 8.64 9.82 9.44
CA ALA A 106 7.86 9.81 10.67
C ALA A 106 8.44 8.88 11.76
N LEU A 107 8.94 7.70 11.38
CA LEU A 107 9.39 6.68 12.34
C LEU A 107 10.90 6.71 12.57
N HIS A 108 11.67 7.22 11.61
CA HIS A 108 13.12 7.05 11.53
C HIS A 108 13.86 8.32 11.09
N PRO A 109 13.62 9.49 11.73
CA PRO A 109 14.11 10.78 11.25
C PRO A 109 15.64 10.88 11.15
N GLY A 110 16.40 10.06 11.88
CA GLY A 110 17.87 10.02 11.83
C GLY A 110 18.49 9.03 10.82
N GLY A 111 17.68 8.31 10.03
CA GLY A 111 18.17 7.30 9.08
C GLY A 111 18.30 7.85 7.65
N ASN A 112 19.48 7.76 7.03
CA ASN A 112 19.64 7.97 5.58
C ASN A 112 19.44 6.62 4.87
N ARG A 113 18.43 6.46 4.00
CA ARG A 113 18.11 5.16 3.38
C ARG A 113 17.59 5.21 1.95
N LEU A 114 17.90 4.15 1.21
CA LEU A 114 17.51 3.88 -0.18
C LEU A 114 16.42 2.82 -0.19
N PHE A 115 15.23 3.12 -0.70
CA PHE A 115 14.17 2.12 -0.89
C PHE A 115 14.41 1.32 -2.17
N ARG A 116 14.32 -0.02 -2.04
CA ARG A 116 14.55 -0.97 -3.14
C ARG A 116 13.29 -1.79 -3.37
N CYS A 117 12.72 -1.73 -4.58
CA CYS A 117 11.56 -2.54 -4.94
C CYS A 117 11.99 -3.98 -5.28
N SER A 118 12.40 -4.77 -4.28
CA SER A 118 12.68 -6.19 -4.49
C SER A 118 12.18 -7.09 -3.36
N SER A 119 11.65 -8.25 -3.74
CA SER A 119 11.25 -9.31 -2.81
C SER A 119 12.44 -9.96 -2.07
N ARG A 120 13.68 -9.46 -2.27
CA ARG A 120 14.94 -10.01 -1.74
C ARG A 120 15.60 -9.17 -0.64
N GLU A 121 14.99 -8.06 -0.24
CA GLU A 121 15.44 -7.12 0.83
C GLU A 121 15.56 -7.70 2.24
N ILE A 122 15.43 -9.02 2.37
CA ILE A 122 15.37 -9.77 3.62
C ILE A 122 16.75 -9.91 4.30
N PHE A 123 17.85 -9.44 3.68
CA PHE A 123 19.23 -9.71 4.08
C PHE A 123 20.10 -8.49 4.46
N SER A 124 19.52 -7.31 4.67
CA SER A 124 20.21 -6.24 5.40
C SER A 124 20.27 -6.54 6.90
N SER A 125 21.09 -5.81 7.66
CA SER A 125 21.18 -5.95 9.12
C SER A 125 19.78 -6.04 9.75
N ASN A 126 19.58 -6.83 10.83
CA ASN A 126 18.24 -7.04 11.43
C ASN A 126 17.50 -5.72 11.73
N LYS A 127 18.25 -4.66 12.05
CA LYS A 127 17.73 -3.30 12.26
C LYS A 127 17.26 -2.66 10.95
N GLU A 128 18.02 -2.80 9.88
CA GLU A 128 17.63 -2.30 8.57
C GLU A 128 16.31 -2.91 8.09
N LYS A 129 16.25 -4.23 8.09
CA LYS A 129 15.05 -4.98 7.73
C LYS A 129 13.83 -4.61 8.57
N THR A 130 14.02 -4.33 9.86
CA THR A 130 12.93 -3.94 10.76
C THR A 130 12.36 -2.57 10.37
N MET A 131 13.22 -1.59 10.12
CA MET A 131 12.81 -0.25 9.70
C MET A 131 12.10 -0.26 8.34
N GLU A 132 12.55 -1.09 7.39
CA GLU A 132 11.84 -1.28 6.10
C GLU A 132 10.44 -1.89 6.29
N ILE A 133 10.31 -2.89 7.17
CA ILE A 133 9.01 -3.48 7.51
C ILE A 133 8.09 -2.44 8.16
N GLN A 134 8.64 -1.59 9.03
CA GLN A 134 7.89 -0.54 9.71
C GLN A 134 7.41 0.55 8.73
N ALA A 135 8.27 0.99 7.80
CA ALA A 135 7.89 1.92 6.74
C ALA A 135 6.83 1.34 5.79
N ASN A 136 6.96 0.07 5.39
CA ASN A 136 5.92 -0.63 4.61
C ASN A 136 4.58 -0.72 5.36
N LEU A 137 4.62 -1.02 6.66
CA LEU A 137 3.43 -1.06 7.48
C LEU A 137 2.79 0.33 7.64
N PHE A 138 3.61 1.37 7.79
CA PHE A 138 3.15 2.75 7.82
C PHE A 138 2.43 3.11 6.51
N ALA A 139 3.06 2.87 5.36
CA ALA A 139 2.48 3.12 4.04
C ALA A 139 1.14 2.37 3.86
N GLU A 140 1.09 1.09 4.23
CA GLU A 140 -0.13 0.27 4.12
C GLU A 140 -1.29 0.86 4.94
N ASN A 141 -1.04 1.30 6.18
CA ASN A 141 -2.10 1.82 7.05
C ASN A 141 -2.47 3.27 6.72
N LEU A 142 -1.54 4.06 6.19
CA LEU A 142 -1.81 5.42 5.73
C LEU A 142 -2.67 5.42 4.46
N ILE A 143 -2.32 4.59 3.47
CA ILE A 143 -2.98 4.54 2.16
C ILE A 143 -4.30 3.76 2.22
N MET A 144 -4.32 2.66 2.98
CA MET A 144 -5.48 1.78 3.13
C MET A 144 -5.83 1.57 4.61
N PRO A 145 -6.35 2.60 5.30
CA PRO A 145 -6.77 2.47 6.68
C PRO A 145 -7.87 1.43 6.85
N ASP A 146 -7.74 0.57 7.87
CA ASP A 146 -8.62 -0.60 8.07
C ASP A 146 -10.11 -0.21 8.02
N ARG A 147 -10.50 0.85 8.76
CA ARG A 147 -11.89 1.34 8.80
C ARG A 147 -12.41 1.78 7.45
N LEU A 148 -11.58 2.47 6.66
CA LEU A 148 -11.96 2.91 5.32
C LEU A 148 -12.13 1.70 4.38
N VAL A 149 -11.23 0.72 4.46
CA VAL A 149 -11.35 -0.53 3.68
C VAL A 149 -12.63 -1.28 4.01
N TYR A 150 -12.94 -1.47 5.29
CA TYR A 150 -14.21 -2.08 5.70
C TYR A 150 -15.43 -1.33 5.18
N GLN A 151 -15.43 0.00 5.27
CA GLN A 151 -16.56 0.80 4.82
C GLN A 151 -16.74 0.73 3.30
N LYS A 152 -15.67 0.93 2.51
CA LYS A 152 -15.76 0.85 1.05
C LYS A 152 -16.14 -0.56 0.59
N TYR A 153 -15.65 -1.60 1.28
CA TYR A 153 -16.08 -2.98 1.05
C TYR A 153 -17.58 -3.15 1.28
N TYR A 154 -18.10 -2.69 2.43
CA TYR A 154 -19.52 -2.76 2.74
C TYR A 154 -20.38 -2.02 1.71
N LEU A 155 -19.99 -0.81 1.32
CA LEU A 155 -20.72 -0.03 0.31
C LEU A 155 -20.72 -0.69 -1.07
N CYS A 156 -19.62 -1.35 -1.44
CA CYS A 156 -19.50 -2.03 -2.72
C CYS A 156 -20.32 -3.32 -2.78
N TYR A 157 -20.19 -4.18 -1.76
CA TYR A 157 -20.75 -5.53 -1.77
C TYR A 157 -22.04 -5.70 -0.93
N GLN A 158 -22.48 -4.64 -0.25
CA GLN A 158 -23.63 -4.63 0.67
C GLN A 158 -23.59 -5.75 1.71
N THR A 159 -22.38 -6.11 2.15
CA THR A 159 -22.15 -7.15 3.15
C THR A 159 -20.92 -6.85 3.99
N GLY A 160 -20.99 -7.19 5.27
CA GLY A 160 -19.81 -7.24 6.16
C GLY A 160 -19.19 -8.64 6.24
N ARG A 161 -19.78 -9.63 5.55
CA ARG A 161 -19.32 -11.02 5.59
C ARG A 161 -18.15 -11.22 4.61
N PRO A 162 -17.22 -12.12 4.94
CA PRO A 162 -16.13 -12.47 4.03
C PRO A 162 -16.63 -13.23 2.81
N PHE A 163 -16.03 -12.94 1.66
CA PHE A 163 -16.10 -13.84 0.50
C PHE A 163 -15.26 -15.08 0.79
N ARG A 164 -15.86 -16.26 0.63
CA ARG A 164 -15.18 -17.54 0.85
C ARG A 164 -14.73 -18.13 -0.48
N TYR A 165 -13.44 -18.31 -0.63
CA TYR A 165 -12.88 -19.08 -1.73
C TYR A 165 -12.94 -20.58 -1.40
N THR A 166 -13.67 -21.34 -2.21
CA THR A 166 -13.88 -22.79 -2.05
C THR A 166 -13.20 -23.61 -3.15
N GLY A 167 -12.44 -22.95 -4.03
CA GLY A 167 -11.74 -23.57 -5.16
C GLY A 167 -12.06 -22.88 -6.49
N PRO A 168 -11.40 -23.27 -7.59
CA PRO A 168 -11.69 -22.72 -8.91
C PRO A 168 -13.13 -23.05 -9.33
N GLY A 169 -13.81 -22.11 -9.97
CA GLY A 169 -15.20 -22.31 -10.36
C GLY A 169 -15.96 -21.02 -10.67
N GLU A 170 -17.27 -21.15 -10.77
CA GLU A 170 -18.17 -20.02 -10.96
C GLU A 170 -18.66 -19.49 -9.61
N TYR A 171 -18.57 -18.18 -9.44
CA TYR A 171 -18.99 -17.48 -8.23
C TYR A 171 -20.05 -16.45 -8.61
N PHE A 172 -21.02 -16.27 -7.74
CA PHE A 172 -21.97 -15.16 -7.80
C PHE A 172 -21.51 -14.07 -6.84
N ILE A 173 -21.24 -12.89 -7.39
CA ILE A 173 -20.81 -11.72 -6.62
C ILE A 173 -21.81 -10.60 -6.87
N TYR A 174 -22.46 -10.18 -5.79
CA TYR A 174 -23.27 -8.97 -5.78
C TYR A 174 -22.37 -7.77 -5.51
N ALA A 175 -22.26 -6.86 -6.47
CA ALA A 175 -21.48 -5.63 -6.33
C ALA A 175 -22.22 -4.46 -6.97
N TYR A 176 -22.23 -3.30 -6.30
CA TYR A 176 -22.86 -2.07 -6.80
C TYR A 176 -24.33 -2.22 -7.19
N GLY A 177 -25.09 -3.07 -6.49
CA GLY A 177 -26.49 -3.29 -6.82
C GLY A 177 -26.74 -4.41 -7.84
N ILE A 178 -25.69 -5.04 -8.36
CA ILE A 178 -25.77 -5.94 -9.52
C ILE A 178 -25.16 -7.30 -9.18
N ASP A 179 -25.92 -8.37 -9.44
CA ASP A 179 -25.41 -9.74 -9.42
C ASP A 179 -24.55 -10.03 -10.66
N ARG A 180 -23.33 -10.52 -10.43
CA ARG A 180 -22.41 -10.92 -11.49
C ARG A 180 -21.99 -12.36 -11.28
N LYS A 181 -22.12 -13.15 -12.35
CA LYS A 181 -21.50 -14.46 -12.43
C LYS A 181 -20.08 -14.30 -12.95
N ILE A 182 -19.09 -14.72 -12.18
CA ILE A 182 -17.68 -14.61 -12.54
C ILE A 182 -16.99 -15.96 -12.43
N LYS A 183 -16.00 -16.20 -13.29
CA LYS A 183 -15.16 -17.38 -13.23
C LYS A 183 -13.89 -17.03 -12.46
N ILE A 184 -13.64 -17.77 -11.38
CA ILE A 184 -12.47 -17.63 -10.51
C ILE A 184 -11.55 -18.81 -10.76
N TYR A 185 -10.27 -18.54 -11.00
CA TYR A 185 -9.27 -19.58 -11.28
C TYR A 185 -8.40 -19.96 -10.09
N SER A 186 -8.24 -19.05 -9.12
CA SER A 186 -7.35 -19.22 -7.96
C SER A 186 -7.80 -18.33 -6.81
N TYR A 187 -7.25 -18.55 -5.62
CA TYR A 187 -7.48 -17.66 -4.48
C TYR A 187 -6.99 -16.24 -4.77
N THR A 188 -5.83 -16.10 -5.42
CA THR A 188 -5.29 -14.80 -5.79
C THR A 188 -6.15 -14.07 -6.82
N ASP A 189 -6.73 -14.82 -7.76
CA ASP A 189 -7.65 -14.27 -8.75
C ASP A 189 -8.91 -13.67 -8.09
N LEU A 190 -9.50 -14.36 -7.10
CA LEU A 190 -10.61 -13.82 -6.31
C LEU A 190 -10.22 -12.51 -5.62
N CYS A 191 -9.06 -12.47 -4.97
CA CYS A 191 -8.58 -11.24 -4.31
C CYS A 191 -8.39 -10.09 -5.29
N ARG A 192 -7.82 -10.35 -6.48
CA ARG A 192 -7.61 -9.34 -7.53
C ARG A 192 -8.93 -8.81 -8.09
N ILE A 193 -9.91 -9.69 -8.30
CA ILE A 193 -11.22 -9.31 -8.82
C ILE A 193 -11.95 -8.43 -7.81
N LEU A 194 -12.02 -8.86 -6.55
CA LEU A 194 -12.67 -8.07 -5.50
C LEU A 194 -11.96 -6.72 -5.26
N ALA A 195 -10.63 -6.72 -5.22
CA ALA A 195 -9.87 -5.48 -5.16
C ALA A 195 -10.10 -4.59 -6.39
N GLY A 196 -10.35 -5.17 -7.57
CA GLY A 196 -10.62 -4.44 -8.79
C GLY A 196 -11.89 -3.60 -8.74
N ASP A 197 -12.92 -4.04 -8.02
CA ASP A 197 -14.13 -3.24 -7.83
C ASP A 197 -13.88 -2.06 -6.89
N LEU A 198 -12.97 -2.22 -5.92
CA LEU A 198 -12.70 -1.24 -4.88
C LEU A 198 -11.60 -0.23 -5.24
N VAL A 199 -10.69 -0.58 -6.15
CA VAL A 199 -9.47 0.21 -6.44
C VAL A 199 -9.76 1.67 -6.79
N MET A 200 -10.87 1.94 -7.49
CA MET A 200 -11.28 3.30 -7.87
C MET A 200 -11.74 4.16 -6.68
N ARG A 201 -11.93 3.56 -5.51
CA ARG A 201 -12.28 4.24 -4.25
C ARG A 201 -11.06 4.58 -3.40
N PHE A 202 -9.87 4.20 -3.85
CA PHE A 202 -8.59 4.51 -3.23
C PHE A 202 -7.70 5.24 -4.24
N SER A 203 -6.86 6.15 -3.77
CA SER A 203 -6.00 6.93 -4.65
C SER A 203 -4.86 6.07 -5.19
N ASN A 204 -5.04 5.60 -6.43
CA ASN A 204 -3.99 5.04 -7.25
C ASN A 204 -3.16 3.95 -6.53
N ILE A 205 -3.83 2.86 -6.15
CA ILE A 205 -3.22 1.67 -5.57
C ILE A 205 -3.37 0.47 -6.50
N SER A 206 -2.50 -0.53 -6.36
CA SER A 206 -2.59 -1.74 -7.17
C SER A 206 -3.68 -2.67 -6.62
N LYS A 207 -4.29 -3.47 -7.51
CA LYS A 207 -5.27 -4.50 -7.11
C LYS A 207 -4.62 -5.56 -6.22
N GLU A 208 -3.33 -5.79 -6.42
CA GLU A 208 -2.51 -6.73 -5.64
C GLU A 208 -2.36 -6.27 -4.19
N SER A 209 -2.03 -4.99 -3.97
CA SER A 209 -1.89 -4.41 -2.63
C SER A 209 -3.21 -4.38 -1.89
N LEU A 210 -4.29 -3.97 -2.57
CA LEU A 210 -5.63 -3.96 -1.98
C LEU A 210 -6.15 -5.38 -1.73
N GLY A 211 -5.92 -6.33 -2.64
CA GLY A 211 -6.29 -7.74 -2.46
C GLY A 211 -5.62 -8.37 -1.24
N LEU A 212 -4.32 -8.08 -1.04
CA LEU A 212 -3.61 -8.50 0.17
C LEU A 212 -4.21 -7.85 1.42
N LYS A 213 -4.58 -6.57 1.36
CA LYS A 213 -5.23 -5.88 2.48
C LYS A 213 -6.57 -6.52 2.84
N LEU A 214 -7.42 -6.83 1.85
CA LEU A 214 -8.70 -7.51 2.05
C LEU A 214 -8.50 -8.90 2.69
N HIS A 215 -7.50 -9.66 2.24
CA HIS A 215 -7.12 -10.93 2.87
C HIS A 215 -6.69 -10.74 4.34
N LYS A 216 -5.79 -9.79 4.62
CA LYS A 216 -5.30 -9.52 5.98
C LYS A 216 -6.41 -9.08 6.94
N LEU A 217 -7.41 -8.37 6.44
CA LEU A 217 -8.60 -7.97 7.21
C LEU A 217 -9.62 -9.10 7.35
N GLY A 218 -9.40 -10.27 6.74
CA GLY A 218 -10.34 -11.37 6.78
C GLY A 218 -11.62 -11.09 6.01
N LEU A 219 -11.61 -10.16 5.05
CA LEU A 219 -12.74 -9.89 4.13
C LEU A 219 -12.80 -10.88 2.97
N ILE A 220 -11.72 -11.64 2.76
CA ILE A 220 -11.66 -12.75 1.82
C ILE A 220 -11.02 -13.93 2.54
N ALA A 221 -11.78 -15.00 2.75
CA ALA A 221 -11.34 -16.19 3.44
C ALA A 221 -10.97 -17.28 2.43
N ASN A 222 -9.80 -17.88 2.58
CA ASN A 222 -9.43 -19.07 1.83
C ASN A 222 -9.90 -20.31 2.60
N CYS A 223 -10.89 -21.02 2.05
CA CYS A 223 -11.42 -22.26 2.63
C CYS A 223 -10.76 -23.51 2.01
N THR A 224 -9.66 -23.34 1.28
CA THR A 224 -8.89 -24.39 0.63
C THR A 224 -7.46 -24.48 1.20
N MET A 225 -6.68 -25.45 0.73
CA MET A 225 -5.25 -25.58 1.04
C MET A 225 -4.35 -24.75 0.09
N GLU A 226 -4.94 -24.02 -0.86
CA GLU A 226 -4.18 -23.20 -1.81
C GLU A 226 -3.43 -22.09 -1.08
N LYS A 227 -2.15 -21.88 -1.41
CA LYS A 227 -1.41 -20.74 -0.86
C LYS A 227 -1.76 -19.50 -1.67
N TYR A 228 -1.95 -18.36 -0.99
CA TYR A 228 -2.01 -17.07 -1.67
C TYR A 228 -0.70 -16.85 -2.40
N ASP A 229 -0.75 -16.89 -3.73
CA ASP A 229 0.45 -16.72 -4.52
C ASP A 229 0.85 -15.24 -4.50
N MET A 230 1.97 -14.97 -3.84
CA MET A 230 2.60 -13.65 -3.74
C MET A 230 3.54 -13.36 -4.91
N SER A 231 3.66 -14.28 -5.89
CA SER A 231 4.57 -14.13 -7.03
C SER A 231 4.27 -12.90 -7.88
N PHE A 232 3.01 -12.45 -7.95
CA PHE A 232 2.60 -11.24 -8.67
C PHE A 232 3.04 -9.94 -7.98
N MET A 233 3.46 -9.99 -6.71
CA MET A 233 4.14 -8.87 -6.04
C MET A 233 5.62 -8.79 -6.39
N ARG A 234 6.14 -9.72 -7.21
CA ARG A 234 7.45 -9.61 -7.82
C ARG A 234 7.31 -8.72 -9.05
N PRO A 235 8.14 -7.67 -9.22
CA PRO A 235 8.14 -6.93 -10.48
C PRO A 235 8.35 -7.93 -11.62
N GLN A 236 7.56 -7.78 -12.69
CA GLN A 236 7.70 -8.62 -13.88
C GLN A 236 9.15 -8.53 -14.34
N LYS A 237 9.81 -9.69 -14.48
CA LYS A 237 11.06 -9.76 -15.23
C LYS A 237 10.71 -9.41 -16.67
N GLY A 238 10.99 -8.17 -17.08
CA GLY A 238 10.97 -7.80 -18.49
C GLY A 238 11.89 -8.73 -19.28
N PRO A 239 11.61 -8.94 -20.57
CA PRO A 239 12.40 -9.85 -21.39
C PRO A 239 13.82 -9.30 -21.48
N PHE A 240 14.79 -10.10 -21.02
CA PHE A 240 16.20 -9.87 -21.30
C PHE A 240 16.38 -9.91 -22.82
N LYS A 241 16.55 -8.74 -23.44
CA LYS A 241 17.26 -8.65 -24.72
C LYS A 241 18.70 -8.35 -24.41
N THR A 242 19.53 -9.39 -24.45
CA THR A 242 20.95 -9.25 -24.74
C THR A 242 21.06 -8.57 -26.10
N VAL A 243 21.54 -7.32 -26.10
CA VAL A 243 22.06 -6.71 -27.32
C VAL A 243 23.58 -6.88 -27.22
N ALA A 244 24.10 -7.63 -28.17
CA ALA A 244 25.53 -7.81 -28.42
C ALA A 244 26.15 -6.52 -28.95
#